data_AF-A0A6C0NY50-F1
#
_entry.id   AF-A0A6C0NY50-F1
#
_cell.length_a   1.000
_cell.length_b   1.000
_cell.length_c   1.000
_cell.angle_alpha   90.00
_cell.angle_beta   90.00
_cell.angle_gamma   90.00
#
_symmetry.space_group_name_H-M   'P 1'
#
loop_
_entity.id
_entity.type
_entity.pdbx_description
1 polymer ?
#
loop_
_entity_poly.entity_id
_entity_poly.type
_entity_poly.pdbx_seq_one_letter_code
_entity_poly.pdbx_strand_id
1 'polypeptide(L)'
;MGKKQTEKQDRKKQMKFKIREQAADILVQNLKDVGFKVAVQKYDFGTLIQKVLKGDYDLPLFNRDYYIQPSLYFSLFVSDNPSNFIFYKNPKADELIQQGETEVDSATEG
;
A
#
# COMPACT_ATOMS: atom_id res chain seq x y z
N MET A 1 3.60 -25.87 25.13
CA MET A 1 2.68 -24.97 24.41
C MET A 1 3.33 -24.15 23.28
N GLY A 2 4.66 -23.96 23.23
CA GLY A 2 5.32 -23.11 22.22
C GLY A 2 5.32 -23.60 20.76
N LYS A 3 5.68 -24.86 20.48
CA LYS A 3 5.89 -25.35 19.09
C LYS A 3 4.65 -25.25 18.18
N LYS A 4 3.45 -25.54 18.70
CA LYS A 4 2.20 -25.46 17.92
C LYS A 4 1.79 -24.00 17.60
N GLN A 5 2.18 -23.03 18.41
CA GLN A 5 1.93 -21.62 18.13
C GLN A 5 2.86 -21.11 17.04
N THR A 6 4.15 -21.48 17.09
CA THR A 6 5.15 -21.11 16.07
C THR A 6 4.77 -21.65 14.69
N GLU A 7 4.40 -22.93 14.56
CA GLU A 7 3.97 -23.51 13.27
C GLU A 7 2.69 -22.89 12.70
N LYS A 8 1.76 -22.46 13.56
CA LYS A 8 0.51 -21.80 13.12
C LYS A 8 0.81 -20.37 12.64
N GLN A 9 1.77 -19.71 13.27
CA GLN A 9 2.24 -18.38 12.91
C GLN A 9 3.04 -18.42 11.60
N ASP A 10 3.89 -19.42 11.44
CA ASP A 10 4.65 -19.65 10.20
C ASP A 10 3.74 -20.04 9.04
N ARG A 11 2.72 -20.89 9.26
CA ARG A 11 1.71 -21.18 8.22
C ARG A 11 0.90 -19.95 7.83
N LYS A 12 0.48 -19.13 8.80
CA LYS A 12 -0.20 -17.85 8.50
C LYS A 12 0.71 -16.89 7.73
N LYS A 13 1.99 -16.84 8.08
CA LYS A 13 3.00 -16.01 7.41
C LYS A 13 3.23 -16.51 5.97
N GLN A 14 3.45 -17.81 5.78
CA GLN A 14 3.59 -18.44 4.45
C GLN A 14 2.34 -18.25 3.58
N MET A 15 1.14 -18.40 4.16
CA MET A 15 -0.12 -18.19 3.45
C MET A 15 -0.31 -16.73 3.02
N LYS A 16 0.06 -15.77 3.88
CA LYS A 16 0.04 -14.34 3.52
C LYS A 16 1.02 -14.00 2.38
N PHE A 17 2.21 -14.62 2.36
CA PHE A 17 3.16 -14.42 1.26
C PHE A 17 2.66 -15.01 -0.05
N LYS A 18 2.08 -16.23 -0.01
CA LYS A 18 1.53 -16.91 -1.19
C LYS A 18 0.44 -16.09 -1.89
N ILE A 19 -0.43 -15.41 -1.13
CA ILE A 19 -1.49 -14.56 -1.70
C ILE A 19 -0.92 -13.36 -2.47
N ARG A 20 0.18 -12.74 -2.00
CA ARG A 20 0.79 -11.59 -2.69
C ARG A 20 1.53 -11.99 -3.95
N GLU A 21 2.27 -13.10 -3.91
CA GLU A 21 2.95 -13.61 -5.10
C GLU A 21 1.92 -13.95 -6.19
N GLN A 22 0.80 -14.57 -5.82
CA GLN A 22 -0.31 -14.80 -6.75
C GLN A 22 -0.91 -13.49 -7.27
N ALA A 23 -1.08 -12.47 -6.42
CA ALA A 23 -1.60 -11.18 -6.86
C ALA A 23 -0.65 -10.47 -7.84
N ALA A 24 0.67 -10.56 -7.62
CA ALA A 24 1.68 -10.01 -8.53
C ALA A 24 1.66 -10.72 -9.89
N ASP A 25 1.59 -12.04 -9.89
CA ASP A 25 1.53 -12.83 -11.13
C ASP A 25 0.25 -12.54 -11.94
N ILE A 26 -0.90 -12.41 -11.25
CA ILE A 26 -2.18 -12.03 -11.87
C ILE A 26 -2.11 -10.61 -12.45
N LEU A 27 -1.57 -9.65 -11.71
CA LEU A 27 -1.40 -8.28 -12.18
C LEU A 27 -0.53 -8.22 -13.45
N VAL A 28 0.59 -8.94 -13.45
CA VAL A 28 1.50 -9.03 -14.59
C VAL A 28 0.81 -9.68 -15.80
N GLN A 29 0.02 -10.73 -15.59
CA GLN A 29 -0.72 -11.39 -16.67
C GLN A 29 -1.76 -10.43 -17.27
N ASN A 30 -2.58 -9.78 -16.44
CA ASN A 30 -3.61 -8.86 -16.90
C ASN A 30 -3.03 -7.67 -17.69
N LEU A 31 -1.89 -7.14 -17.25
CA LEU A 31 -1.19 -6.06 -17.96
C LEU A 31 -0.66 -6.54 -19.32
N LYS A 32 -0.11 -7.76 -19.40
CA LYS A 32 0.33 -8.35 -20.67
C LYS A 32 -0.85 -8.61 -21.62
N ASP A 33 -1.99 -9.04 -21.11
CA ASP A 33 -3.19 -9.34 -21.90
C ASP A 33 -3.77 -8.10 -22.59
N VAL A 34 -3.56 -6.91 -22.01
CA VAL A 34 -3.94 -5.62 -22.62
C VAL A 34 -2.78 -4.95 -23.39
N GLY A 35 -1.67 -5.66 -23.60
CA GLY A 35 -0.58 -5.26 -24.50
C GLY A 35 0.63 -4.59 -23.84
N PHE A 36 0.72 -4.51 -22.51
CA PHE A 36 1.92 -3.97 -21.85
C PHE A 36 3.09 -4.96 -21.86
N LYS A 37 4.30 -4.43 -22.08
CA LYS A 37 5.55 -5.16 -21.83
C LYS A 37 5.95 -4.98 -20.37
N VAL A 38 5.73 -6.01 -19.56
CA VAL A 38 5.97 -5.96 -18.12
C VAL A 38 7.27 -6.69 -17.77
N ALA A 39 8.21 -6.00 -17.13
CA ALA A 39 9.42 -6.56 -16.54
C ALA A 39 9.33 -6.51 -15.01
N VAL A 40 9.23 -7.67 -14.37
CA VAL A 40 9.12 -7.75 -12.91
C VAL A 40 10.51 -7.69 -12.28
N GLN A 41 10.70 -6.74 -11.36
CA GLN A 41 11.92 -6.62 -10.55
C GLN A 41 11.58 -6.89 -9.09
N LYS A 42 12.28 -7.86 -8.48
CA LYS A 42 12.12 -8.19 -7.06
C LYS A 42 13.28 -7.60 -6.27
N TYR A 43 12.95 -6.94 -5.16
CA TYR A 43 13.91 -6.34 -4.23
C TYR A 43 13.60 -6.79 -2.80
N ASP A 44 14.58 -6.73 -1.91
CA ASP A 44 14.29 -6.75 -0.48
C ASP A 44 13.49 -5.49 -0.08
N PHE A 45 12.81 -5.54 1.07
CA PHE A 45 11.93 -4.45 1.48
C PHE A 45 12.66 -3.12 1.67
N GLY A 46 13.88 -3.13 2.20
CA GLY A 46 14.64 -1.90 2.43
C GLY A 46 14.99 -1.21 1.12
N THR A 47 15.53 -1.97 0.16
CA THR A 47 15.84 -1.46 -1.18
C THR A 47 14.59 -0.98 -1.92
N LEU A 48 13.48 -1.73 -1.83
CA LEU A 48 12.21 -1.33 -2.45
C LEU A 48 11.72 0.02 -1.93
N ILE A 49 11.68 0.22 -0.60
CA ILE A 49 11.23 1.48 -0.01
C ILE A 49 12.14 2.64 -0.42
N GLN A 50 13.46 2.45 -0.48
CA GLN A 50 14.35 3.50 -0.96
C GLN A 50 14.06 3.92 -2.41
N LYS A 51 13.76 2.97 -3.30
CA LYS A 51 13.36 3.28 -4.68
C LYS A 51 12.01 4.00 -4.72
N VAL A 52 11.05 3.58 -3.90
CA VAL A 52 9.72 4.23 -3.79
C VAL A 52 9.85 5.68 -3.33
N LEU A 53 10.62 5.95 -2.28
CA LEU A 53 10.83 7.31 -1.78
C LEU A 53 11.54 8.22 -2.78
N LYS A 54 12.32 7.65 -3.72
CA LYS A 54 13.01 8.38 -4.79
C LYS A 54 12.18 8.53 -6.07
N GLY A 55 11.01 7.89 -6.17
CA GLY A 55 10.24 7.84 -7.42
C GLY A 55 10.89 6.98 -8.52
N ASP A 56 11.79 6.06 -8.16
CA ASP A 56 12.55 5.22 -9.10
C ASP A 56 11.82 3.89 -9.35
N TYR A 57 10.63 3.99 -9.95
CA TYR A 57 9.74 2.87 -10.28
C TYR A 57 8.63 3.31 -11.26
N ASP A 58 8.05 2.35 -11.98
CA ASP A 58 6.80 2.58 -12.74
C ASP A 58 5.56 2.18 -11.92
N LEU A 59 5.60 1.00 -11.28
CA LEU A 59 4.51 0.46 -10.47
C LEU A 59 5.07 -0.38 -9.30
N PRO A 60 5.01 0.12 -8.05
CA PRO A 60 5.54 -0.60 -6.91
C PRO A 60 4.44 -1.47 -6.27
N LEU A 61 4.79 -2.67 -5.83
CA LEU A 61 3.89 -3.55 -5.08
C LEU A 61 4.48 -3.90 -3.72
N PHE A 62 3.88 -3.35 -2.66
CA PHE A 62 4.21 -3.65 -1.28
C PHE A 62 3.00 -3.40 -0.38
N ASN A 63 3.07 -3.82 0.87
CA ASN A 63 2.03 -3.48 1.85
C ASN A 63 2.55 -2.41 2.80
N ARG A 64 1.63 -1.53 3.19
CA ARG A 64 1.79 -0.60 4.30
C ARG A 64 1.28 -1.21 5.61
N ASP A 65 1.44 -0.44 6.68
CA ASP A 65 0.83 -0.66 7.98
C ASP A 65 -0.70 -0.67 7.90
N TYR A 66 -1.30 -1.29 8.92
CA TYR A 66 -2.74 -1.34 9.11
C TYR A 66 -3.15 -0.42 10.26
N TYR A 67 -4.01 0.55 9.96
CA TYR A 67 -4.68 1.43 10.91
C TYR A 67 -6.18 1.11 10.97
N ILE A 68 -6.74 1.19 12.18
CA ILE A 68 -8.19 1.08 12.41
C ILE A 68 -8.89 2.39 11.98
N GLN A 69 -8.28 3.53 12.32
CA GLN A 69 -8.77 4.86 11.92
C GLN A 69 -8.43 5.12 10.45
N PRO A 70 -9.42 5.31 9.56
CA PRO A 70 -9.17 5.54 8.13
C PRO A 70 -8.36 6.81 7.84
N SER A 71 -8.56 7.87 8.64
CA SER A 71 -7.86 9.15 8.47
C SER A 71 -6.33 9.03 8.54
N LEU A 72 -5.80 8.03 9.25
CA LEU A 72 -4.35 7.77 9.32
C LEU A 72 -3.72 7.32 7.99
N TYR A 73 -4.54 6.93 7.01
CA TYR A 73 -4.09 6.66 5.65
C TYR A 73 -4.04 7.92 4.76
N PHE A 74 -4.72 9.01 5.12
CA PHE A 74 -4.84 10.20 4.26
C PHE A 74 -3.54 10.98 4.09
N SER A 75 -2.55 10.77 4.95
CA SER A 75 -1.19 11.30 4.76
C SER A 75 -0.55 10.92 3.42
N LEU A 76 -1.01 9.85 2.76
CA LEU A 76 -0.59 9.46 1.41
C LEU A 76 -1.22 10.30 0.29
N PHE A 77 -2.35 10.94 0.57
CA PHE A 77 -3.20 11.59 -0.42
C PHE A 77 -3.25 13.12 -0.28
N VAL A 78 -2.56 13.67 0.73
CA VAL A 78 -2.33 15.11 0.86
C VAL A 78 -1.13 15.50 -0.01
N SER A 79 -1.34 16.39 -0.97
CA SER A 79 -0.42 16.68 -2.09
C SER A 79 1.02 17.01 -1.66
N ASP A 80 1.18 17.76 -0.57
CA ASP A 80 2.49 18.23 -0.10
C ASP A 80 2.90 17.59 1.25
N ASN A 81 2.22 16.52 1.67
CA ASN A 81 2.60 15.79 2.87
C ASN A 81 3.92 15.01 2.63
N PRO A 82 4.91 15.09 3.55
CA PRO A 82 6.16 14.33 3.42
C PRO A 82 5.98 12.80 3.34
N SER A 83 4.85 12.30 3.82
CA SER A 83 4.49 10.88 3.77
C SER A 83 3.86 10.46 2.44
N ASN A 84 3.57 11.40 1.54
CA ASN A 84 3.04 11.13 0.20
C ASN A 84 4.13 10.61 -0.75
N PHE A 85 4.56 9.38 -0.51
CA PHE A 85 5.53 8.68 -1.36
C PHE A 85 4.92 8.07 -2.63
N ILE A 86 3.60 8.24 -2.83
CA ILE A 86 2.89 7.87 -4.06
C ILE A 86 2.75 9.06 -5.02
N PHE A 87 3.26 10.23 -4.63
CA PHE A 87 3.27 11.46 -5.42
C PHE A 87 1.89 11.90 -5.92
N TYR A 88 0.83 11.56 -5.18
CA TYR A 88 -0.55 11.92 -5.52
C TYR A 88 -0.77 13.42 -5.35
N LYS A 89 -1.37 14.10 -6.33
CA LYS A 89 -1.72 15.52 -6.22
C LYS A 89 -3.12 15.79 -6.75
N ASN A 90 -4.01 16.27 -5.89
CA ASN A 90 -5.37 16.62 -6.26
C ASN A 90 -5.94 17.69 -5.30
N PRO A 91 -6.15 18.94 -5.76
CA PRO A 91 -6.65 20.03 -4.92
C PRO A 91 -8.00 19.72 -4.26
N LYS A 92 -8.87 18.96 -4.95
CA LYS A 92 -10.17 18.60 -4.37
C LYS A 92 -10.04 17.55 -3.27
N ALA A 93 -9.09 16.63 -3.40
CA ALA A 93 -8.79 15.67 -2.34
C ALA A 93 -8.19 16.38 -1.13
N ASP A 94 -7.27 17.33 -1.33
CA ASP A 94 -6.69 18.14 -0.25
C ASP A 94 -7.78 18.89 0.52
N GLU A 95 -8.71 19.54 -0.19
CA GLU A 95 -9.85 20.25 0.41
C GLU A 95 -10.73 19.32 1.25
N LEU A 96 -11.11 18.16 0.70
CA LEU A 96 -12.00 17.21 1.37
C LEU A 96 -11.34 16.56 2.59
N ILE A 97 -10.04 16.23 2.50
CA ILE A 97 -9.27 15.68 3.63
C ILE A 97 -9.19 16.71 4.75
N GLN A 98 -8.86 17.98 4.42
CA GLN A 98 -8.81 19.05 5.40
C GLN A 98 -10.17 19.31 6.06
N GLN A 99 -11.26 19.28 5.30
CA GLN A 99 -12.62 19.40 5.83
C GLN A 99 -12.92 18.28 6.84
N GLY A 100 -12.63 17.03 6.47
CA GLY A 100 -12.84 15.87 7.35
C GLY A 100 -12.02 15.93 8.63
N GLU A 101 -10.79 16.45 8.61
CA GLU A 101 -9.97 16.64 9.83
C GLU A 101 -10.56 17.65 10.82
N THR A 102 -11.39 18.58 10.34
CA THR A 102 -12.03 19.62 11.16
C THR A 102 -13.49 19.35 11.50
N GLU A 103 -14.05 18.26 10.97
CA GLU A 103 -15.43 17.86 11.22
C GLU A 103 -15.57 17.33 12.66
N VAL A 104 -16.41 17.99 13.45
CA VAL A 104 -16.61 17.66 14.88
C VAL A 104 -17.81 16.74 15.10
N ASP A 105 -18.62 16.50 14.06
CA ASP A 105 -19.73 15.57 14.14
C ASP A 105 -19.26 14.12 13.96
N SER A 106 -19.16 13.41 15.09
CA SER A 106 -18.78 11.99 15.15
C SER A 106 -19.75 11.05 14.43
N ALA A 107 -20.93 11.53 14.01
CA ALA A 107 -21.95 10.70 13.36
C ALA A 107 -21.69 10.42 11.86
N THR A 108 -20.74 11.11 11.22
CA THR A 108 -20.51 10.98 9.76
C THR A 108 -19.35 10.05 9.39
N GLU A 109 -18.55 9.58 10.36
CA GLU A 109 -17.41 8.66 10.12
C GLU A 109 -17.79 7.15 10.15
N GLY A 110 -19.08 6.81 10.24
CA GLY A 110 -19.59 5.43 10.38
C GLY A 110 -19.84 4.67 9.07
#